data_AF-A0A0B4R8K3-F1
#
_entry.id   AF-A0A0B4R8K3-F1
#
_cell.length_a   1.000
_cell.length_b   1.000
_cell.length_c   1.000
_cell.angle_alpha   90.00
_cell.angle_beta   90.00
_cell.angle_gamma   90.00
#
_symmetry.space_group_name_H-M   'P 1'
#
loop_
_entity.id
_entity.type
_entity.pdbx_description
1 polymer ?
#
loop_
_entity_poly.entity_id
_entity_poly.type
_entity_poly.pdbx_seq_one_letter_code
_entity_poly.pdbx_strand_id
1 'polypeptide(L)'
;MNLLSLTSTEQNVLIASILGDGEITKRYPGSRRKNNSYREHFSIQQLDYRIWKRNLLPSAFYFNQSRSLLLSPSLPLLTQMFDHFYNSSGDKIVSLTMLELCKSPLFLTTLYLDDGSLCISMNRNELKKTIYLTPHIYLYLQSLSFEDLCKLKLHISTYFGVEFNTSKRSDGFGYILKTTKVSETMKFLKVVGDASKDCPSMYYKTDWDFRFQKEIDRYEESHPGYEVIASSSDRRKNYTNEECEILYQMKKEGKTDKEIALHLNRTYWSIVYKWRELRENSVTLIPSDCKTYIANGNGEGDSSGNSPR
;
A
#
# COMPACT_ATOMS: atom_id res chain seq x y z
N MET A 1 27.31 -16.49 17.32
CA MET A 1 26.36 -15.38 17.12
C MET A 1 24.95 -15.93 17.25
N ASN A 2 24.16 -15.37 18.16
CA ASN A 2 22.74 -15.67 18.39
C ASN A 2 21.91 -14.46 17.93
N LEU A 3 20.66 -14.64 17.50
CA LEU A 3 19.80 -13.54 17.06
C LEU A 3 19.64 -12.48 18.14
N LEU A 4 19.47 -12.90 19.40
CA LEU A 4 19.34 -11.99 20.54
C LEU A 4 20.64 -11.28 20.93
N SER A 5 21.79 -11.72 20.40
CA SER A 5 23.07 -11.02 20.57
C SER A 5 23.32 -9.94 19.51
N LEU A 6 22.51 -9.90 18.45
CA LEU A 6 22.54 -8.82 17.47
C LEU A 6 21.87 -7.56 18.03
N THR A 7 22.33 -6.40 17.57
CA THR A 7 21.65 -5.14 17.87
C THR A 7 20.24 -5.11 17.26
N SER A 8 19.36 -4.24 17.76
CA SER A 8 18.01 -4.08 17.19
C SER A 8 18.05 -3.77 15.69
N THR A 9 18.97 -2.91 15.24
CA THR A 9 19.21 -2.61 13.83
C THR A 9 19.52 -3.88 13.03
N GLU A 10 20.52 -4.63 13.49
CA GLU A 10 20.98 -5.86 12.84
C GLU A 10 19.87 -6.92 12.76
N GLN A 11 19.07 -7.08 13.82
CA GLN A 11 17.92 -7.99 13.83
C GLN A 11 16.88 -7.59 12.78
N ASN A 12 16.48 -6.31 12.77
CA ASN A 12 15.43 -5.81 11.88
C ASN A 12 15.86 -5.93 10.41
N VAL A 13 17.12 -5.59 10.10
CA VAL A 13 17.68 -5.70 8.75
C VAL A 13 17.82 -7.16 8.33
N LEU A 14 18.34 -8.04 9.19
CA LEU A 14 18.50 -9.45 8.86
C LEU A 14 17.14 -10.12 8.57
N ILE A 15 16.16 -9.92 9.44
CA ILE A 15 14.83 -10.52 9.31
C ILE A 15 14.14 -9.99 8.04
N ALA A 16 14.16 -8.67 7.81
CA ALA A 16 13.60 -8.08 6.59
C ALA A 16 14.30 -8.61 5.32
N SER A 17 15.63 -8.72 5.34
CA SER A 17 16.42 -9.19 4.19
C SER A 17 16.18 -10.66 3.86
N ILE A 18 15.77 -11.49 4.82
CA ILE A 18 15.37 -12.89 4.56
C ILE A 18 13.93 -12.94 4.02
N LEU A 19 13.03 -12.08 4.49
CA LEU A 19 11.67 -12.01 3.96
C LEU A 19 11.64 -11.46 2.53
N GLY A 20 12.51 -10.49 2.21
CA GLY A 20 12.65 -9.89 0.89
C GLY A 20 13.48 -10.73 -0.09
N ASP A 21 14.46 -10.09 -0.72
CA ASP A 21 15.30 -10.64 -1.80
C ASP A 21 16.18 -11.84 -1.38
N GLY A 22 16.44 -12.00 -0.08
CA GLY A 22 17.40 -12.98 0.44
C GLY A 22 16.82 -14.36 0.72
N GLU A 23 17.72 -15.32 0.86
CA GLU A 23 17.41 -16.70 1.25
C GLU A 23 18.40 -17.25 2.27
N ILE A 24 17.91 -18.15 3.14
CA ILE A 24 18.78 -19.00 3.94
C ILE A 24 19.07 -20.29 3.15
N THR A 25 20.29 -20.40 2.66
CA THR A 25 20.79 -21.59 1.96
C THR A 25 21.14 -22.71 2.94
N LYS A 26 20.53 -23.88 2.72
CA LYS A 26 20.84 -25.11 3.45
C LYS A 26 22.24 -25.63 3.11
N ARG A 27 22.77 -26.48 3.99
CA ARG A 27 23.96 -27.28 3.70
C ARG A 27 23.69 -28.23 2.52
N TYR A 28 24.47 -28.07 1.45
CA TYR A 28 24.46 -29.00 0.32
C TYR A 28 25.20 -30.31 0.65
N PRO A 29 24.78 -31.46 0.10
CA PRO A 29 25.54 -32.71 0.16
C PRO A 29 27.00 -32.50 -0.30
N GLY A 30 27.97 -33.03 0.45
CA GLY A 30 29.40 -32.85 0.16
C GLY A 30 29.99 -31.48 0.57
N SER A 31 29.18 -30.54 1.05
CA SER A 31 29.68 -29.25 1.53
C SER A 31 30.44 -29.38 2.85
N ARG A 32 31.59 -28.70 2.96
CA ARG A 32 32.36 -28.53 4.20
C ARG A 32 31.69 -27.59 5.20
N ARG A 33 30.61 -26.89 4.82
CA ARG A 33 29.86 -25.99 5.69
C ARG A 33 29.21 -26.76 6.83
N LYS A 34 29.32 -26.25 8.05
CA LYS A 34 28.70 -26.83 9.25
C LYS A 34 27.29 -26.27 9.49
N ASN A 35 27.06 -25.03 9.08
CA ASN A 35 25.82 -24.29 9.30
C ASN A 35 25.24 -23.74 7.99
N ASN A 36 23.98 -23.29 8.04
CA ASN A 36 23.36 -22.56 6.95
C ASN A 36 24.04 -21.19 6.71
N SER A 37 23.78 -20.61 5.55
CA SER A 37 24.30 -19.31 5.14
C SER A 37 23.24 -18.47 4.44
N TYR A 38 23.37 -17.16 4.46
CA TYR A 38 22.52 -16.23 3.75
C TYR A 38 23.07 -15.99 2.35
N ARG A 39 22.17 -15.82 1.39
CA ARG A 39 22.49 -15.42 0.03
C ARG A 39 21.41 -14.49 -0.52
N GLU A 40 21.84 -13.50 -1.28
CA GLU A 40 20.97 -12.58 -1.98
C GLU A 40 21.61 -12.21 -3.32
N HIS A 41 20.87 -12.38 -4.41
CA HIS A 41 21.32 -11.95 -5.74
C HIS A 41 20.92 -10.49 -5.99
N PHE A 42 21.74 -9.75 -6.74
CA PHE A 42 21.41 -8.40 -7.15
C PHE A 42 22.15 -7.96 -8.42
N SER A 43 21.60 -6.94 -9.09
CA SER A 43 22.24 -6.32 -10.25
C SER A 43 23.17 -5.18 -9.83
N ILE A 44 24.15 -4.83 -10.67
CA ILE A 44 25.11 -3.77 -10.36
C ILE A 44 24.45 -2.41 -10.07
N GLN A 45 23.28 -2.14 -10.66
CA GLN A 45 22.50 -0.93 -10.41
C GLN A 45 21.98 -0.82 -8.96
N GLN A 46 21.91 -1.94 -8.24
CA GLN A 46 21.49 -2.00 -6.84
C GLN A 46 22.69 -2.01 -5.86
N LEU A 47 23.93 -1.92 -6.35
CA LEU A 47 25.13 -2.07 -5.52
C LEU A 47 25.17 -1.07 -4.36
N ASP A 48 24.86 0.20 -4.60
CA ASP A 48 24.88 1.23 -3.56
C ASP A 48 23.90 0.91 -2.42
N TYR A 49 22.71 0.44 -2.76
CA TYR A 49 21.73 -0.03 -1.79
C TYR A 49 22.26 -1.24 -1.00
N ARG A 50 22.90 -2.20 -1.67
CA ARG A 50 23.46 -3.36 -0.98
C ARG A 50 24.66 -2.99 -0.10
N ILE A 51 25.44 -1.96 -0.46
CA ILE A 51 26.49 -1.41 0.41
C ILE A 51 25.86 -0.80 1.66
N TRP A 52 24.79 -0.01 1.52
CA TRP A 52 24.03 0.54 2.63
C TRP A 52 23.52 -0.56 3.56
N LYS A 53 22.84 -1.58 3.01
CA LYS A 53 22.34 -2.74 3.76
C LYS A 53 23.45 -3.48 4.50
N ARG A 54 24.59 -3.73 3.84
CA ARG A 54 25.77 -4.39 4.43
C ARG A 54 26.33 -3.58 5.60
N ASN A 55 26.33 -2.25 5.52
CA ASN A 55 26.84 -1.39 6.58
C ASN A 55 25.94 -1.36 7.83
N LEU A 56 24.65 -1.70 7.69
CA LEU A 56 23.75 -1.91 8.83
C LEU A 56 23.93 -3.27 9.52
N LEU A 57 24.52 -4.25 8.82
CA LEU A 57 24.81 -5.59 9.35
C LEU A 57 26.21 -6.06 8.92
N PRO A 58 27.29 -5.34 9.31
CA PRO A 58 28.63 -5.62 8.81
C PRO A 58 29.20 -6.93 9.37
N SER A 59 28.64 -7.39 10.50
CA SER A 59 29.03 -8.61 11.20
C SER A 59 28.57 -9.90 10.50
N ALA A 60 27.50 -9.83 9.70
CA ALA A 60 26.97 -10.98 8.98
C ALA A 60 27.15 -10.89 7.46
N PHE A 61 27.20 -9.69 6.87
CA PHE A 61 27.16 -9.53 5.42
C PHE A 61 28.51 -9.16 4.77
N TYR A 62 28.81 -9.83 3.67
CA TYR A 62 29.93 -9.53 2.77
C TYR A 62 29.55 -9.77 1.30
N PHE A 63 30.31 -9.17 0.39
CA PHE A 63 30.13 -9.34 -1.05
C PHE A 63 31.03 -10.45 -1.59
N ASN A 64 30.55 -11.15 -2.63
CA ASN A 64 31.45 -11.92 -3.47
C ASN A 64 32.40 -10.99 -4.28
N GLN A 65 33.40 -11.57 -4.93
CA GLN A 65 34.40 -10.83 -5.70
C GLN A 65 33.79 -9.98 -6.82
N SER A 66 32.78 -10.51 -7.52
CA SER A 66 32.10 -9.81 -8.63
C SER A 66 31.06 -8.78 -8.16
N ARG A 67 30.83 -8.63 -6.85
CA ARG A 67 29.82 -7.74 -6.26
C ARG A 67 28.42 -7.90 -6.88
N SER A 68 28.01 -9.15 -7.08
CA SER A 68 26.68 -9.53 -7.58
C SER A 68 25.89 -10.37 -6.57
N LEU A 69 26.53 -10.71 -5.45
CA LEU A 69 25.94 -11.46 -4.36
C LEU A 69 26.25 -10.79 -3.03
N LEU A 70 25.22 -10.64 -2.19
CA LEU A 70 25.38 -10.36 -0.77
C LEU A 70 25.24 -11.70 -0.03
N LEU A 71 26.23 -12.02 0.78
CA LEU A 71 26.40 -13.34 1.38
C LEU A 71 26.63 -13.20 2.88
N SER A 72 26.38 -14.28 3.61
CA SER A 72 26.95 -14.46 4.94
C SER A 72 27.90 -15.66 4.99
N PRO A 73 28.79 -15.72 6.00
CA PRO A 73 29.50 -16.96 6.29
C PRO A 73 28.50 -18.03 6.76
N SER A 74 28.98 -19.26 6.88
CA SER A 74 28.23 -20.36 7.50
C SER A 74 28.08 -20.06 9.00
N LEU A 75 26.88 -19.68 9.44
CA LEU A 75 26.62 -19.17 10.79
C LEU A 75 25.59 -20.04 11.54
N PRO A 76 25.86 -20.46 12.80
CA PRO A 76 24.88 -21.18 13.61
C PRO A 76 23.54 -20.44 13.73
N LEU A 77 23.60 -19.10 13.78
CA LEU A 77 22.44 -18.20 13.75
C LEU A 77 21.46 -18.57 12.63
N LEU A 78 21.96 -18.74 11.40
CA LEU A 78 21.11 -18.99 10.24
C LEU A 78 20.58 -20.42 10.19
N THR A 79 21.29 -21.36 10.82
CA THR A 79 20.75 -22.70 11.06
C THR A 79 19.56 -22.62 12.01
N GLN A 80 19.71 -21.89 13.12
CA GLN A 80 18.66 -21.73 14.13
C GLN A 80 17.44 -20.96 13.59
N MET A 81 17.67 -19.95 12.75
CA MET A 81 16.60 -19.16 12.15
C MET A 81 15.83 -19.90 11.06
N PHE A 82 16.38 -20.97 10.47
CA PHE A 82 15.81 -21.59 9.27
C PHE A 82 14.32 -21.93 9.40
N ASP A 83 13.93 -22.62 10.47
CA ASP A 83 12.54 -23.06 10.68
C ASP A 83 11.58 -21.91 11.05
N HIS A 84 12.09 -20.70 11.32
CA HIS A 84 11.28 -19.50 11.49
C HIS A 84 10.89 -18.84 10.16
N PHE A 85 11.60 -19.15 9.06
CA PHE A 85 11.37 -18.53 7.76
C PHE A 85 10.89 -19.51 6.71
N TYR A 86 11.01 -20.82 6.93
CA TYR A 86 10.63 -21.83 5.95
C TYR A 86 9.78 -22.93 6.60
N ASN A 87 8.69 -23.31 5.95
CA ASN A 87 7.90 -24.48 6.35
C ASN A 87 8.58 -25.80 5.88
N SER A 88 7.96 -26.94 6.19
CA SER A 88 8.45 -28.26 5.77
C SER A 88 8.49 -28.45 4.24
N SER A 89 7.61 -27.77 3.51
CA SER A 89 7.60 -27.74 2.03
C SER A 89 8.70 -26.86 1.44
N GLY A 90 9.35 -26.04 2.26
CA GLY A 90 10.37 -25.08 1.85
C GLY A 90 9.83 -23.71 1.42
N ASP A 91 8.55 -23.45 1.61
CA ASP A 91 7.95 -22.13 1.31
C ASP A 91 8.31 -21.13 2.41
N LYS A 92 8.48 -19.85 2.02
CA LYS A 92 8.70 -18.78 2.98
C LYS A 92 7.46 -18.56 3.85
N ILE A 93 7.65 -18.37 5.14
CA ILE A 93 6.61 -18.08 6.13
C ILE A 93 6.94 -16.83 6.94
N VAL A 94 5.91 -16.23 7.55
CA VAL A 94 6.06 -15.10 8.48
C VAL A 94 5.86 -15.59 9.91
N SER A 95 6.95 -15.70 10.65
CA SER A 95 6.93 -16.07 12.07
C SER A 95 6.57 -14.88 12.97
N LEU A 96 5.53 -15.04 13.79
CA LEU A 96 5.12 -14.02 14.77
C LEU A 96 6.23 -13.70 15.78
N THR A 97 6.99 -14.70 16.22
CA THR A 97 8.12 -14.49 17.14
C THR A 97 9.25 -13.69 16.51
N MET A 98 9.45 -13.82 15.19
CA MET A 98 10.40 -12.97 14.47
C MET A 98 9.86 -11.54 14.31
N LEU A 99 8.56 -11.39 14.02
CA LEU A 99 7.93 -10.07 13.92
C LEU A 99 7.97 -9.28 15.23
N GLU A 100 7.92 -9.92 16.39
CA GLU A 100 8.05 -9.24 17.70
C GLU A 100 9.36 -8.45 17.85
N LEU A 101 10.42 -8.84 17.14
CA LEU A 101 11.71 -8.14 17.10
C LEU A 101 11.73 -6.99 16.07
N CYS A 102 10.75 -6.95 15.17
CA CYS A 102 10.73 -6.13 13.96
C CYS A 102 9.98 -4.80 14.14
N LYS A 103 10.32 -4.02 15.17
CA LYS A 103 9.62 -2.76 15.52
C LYS A 103 10.33 -1.50 15.01
N SER A 104 11.54 -1.63 14.45
CA SER A 104 12.29 -0.48 13.91
C SER A 104 11.79 -0.12 12.51
N PRO A 105 11.72 1.17 12.13
CA PRO A 105 11.48 1.59 10.76
C PRO A 105 12.42 0.94 9.72
N LEU A 106 13.63 0.54 10.14
CA LEU A 106 14.58 -0.17 9.28
C LEU A 106 14.08 -1.53 8.80
N PHE A 107 13.20 -2.21 9.55
CA PHE A 107 12.56 -3.45 9.07
C PHE A 107 11.69 -3.17 7.85
N LEU A 108 10.74 -2.22 7.98
CA LEU A 108 9.83 -1.87 6.89
C LEU A 108 10.57 -1.30 5.69
N THR A 109 11.59 -0.48 5.96
CA THR A 109 12.45 0.13 4.94
C THR A 109 13.22 -0.93 4.17
N THR A 110 13.92 -1.84 4.84
CA THR A 110 14.69 -2.90 4.17
C THR A 110 13.79 -3.78 3.31
N LEU A 111 12.63 -4.19 3.86
CA LEU A 111 11.65 -5.00 3.12
C LEU A 111 11.12 -4.29 1.87
N TYR A 112 10.87 -2.98 1.99
CA TYR A 112 10.40 -2.14 0.89
C TYR A 112 11.47 -1.89 -0.19
N LEU A 113 12.71 -1.69 0.22
CA LEU A 113 13.79 -1.44 -0.73
C LEU A 113 14.10 -2.69 -1.56
N ASP A 114 13.94 -3.89 -0.96
CA ASP A 114 14.01 -5.19 -1.63
C ASP A 114 12.82 -5.40 -2.58
N ASP A 115 11.64 -5.70 -2.02
CA ASP A 115 10.48 -6.18 -2.78
C ASP A 115 9.38 -5.11 -2.99
N GLY A 116 9.67 -3.85 -2.71
CA GLY A 116 8.70 -2.77 -2.82
C GLY A 116 8.87 -1.88 -4.05
N SER A 117 7.81 -1.15 -4.38
CA SER A 117 7.84 -0.12 -5.43
C SER A 117 6.92 1.05 -5.11
N LEU A 118 7.36 2.26 -5.52
CA LEU A 118 6.54 3.47 -5.59
C LEU A 118 5.94 3.57 -6.99
N CYS A 119 4.69 3.13 -7.11
CA CYS A 119 3.94 3.20 -8.36
C CYS A 119 3.16 4.51 -8.45
N ILE A 120 2.96 4.99 -9.66
CA ILE A 120 2.21 6.22 -9.93
C ILE A 120 1.11 5.90 -10.93
N SER A 121 -0.14 6.13 -10.53
CA SER A 121 -1.28 6.11 -11.44
C SER A 121 -1.50 7.50 -12.01
N MET A 122 -1.72 7.57 -13.33
CA MET A 122 -1.93 8.81 -14.06
C MET A 122 -3.39 8.93 -14.48
N ASN A 123 -3.96 10.13 -14.32
CA ASN A 123 -5.25 10.50 -14.88
C ASN A 123 -5.13 11.85 -15.58
N ARG A 124 -5.51 11.91 -16.86
CA ARG A 124 -5.40 13.11 -17.69
C ARG A 124 -6.75 13.78 -17.88
N ASN A 125 -6.77 15.10 -17.69
CA ASN A 125 -7.90 15.96 -18.00
C ASN A 125 -7.56 16.83 -19.21
N GLU A 126 -8.10 16.46 -20.37
CA GLU A 126 -7.89 17.17 -21.64
C GLU A 126 -8.39 18.63 -21.59
N LEU A 127 -9.58 18.84 -21.01
CA LEU A 127 -10.24 20.15 -21.01
C LEU A 127 -9.45 21.19 -20.20
N LYS A 128 -8.89 20.77 -19.07
CA LYS A 128 -8.08 21.64 -18.19
C LYS A 128 -6.59 21.61 -18.54
N LYS A 129 -6.18 20.75 -19.48
CA LYS A 129 -4.78 20.40 -19.73
C LYS A 129 -4.04 20.07 -18.43
N THR A 130 -4.58 19.15 -17.65
CA THR A 130 -4.00 18.75 -16.35
C THR A 130 -3.73 17.26 -16.30
N ILE A 131 -2.58 16.85 -15.78
CA ILE A 131 -2.21 15.47 -15.49
C ILE A 131 -2.17 15.29 -13.97
N TYR A 132 -2.93 14.33 -13.47
CA TYR A 132 -2.98 13.99 -12.06
C TYR A 132 -2.19 12.73 -11.78
N LEU A 133 -1.23 12.83 -10.86
CA LEU A 133 -0.36 11.71 -10.47
C LEU A 133 -0.72 11.26 -9.05
N THR A 134 -1.06 9.99 -8.91
CA THR A 134 -1.48 9.39 -7.63
C THR A 134 -0.46 8.34 -7.19
N PRO A 135 0.22 8.53 -6.06
CA PRO A 135 1.23 7.59 -5.59
C PRO A 135 0.61 6.40 -4.84
N HIS A 136 1.19 5.23 -5.09
CA HIS A 136 0.83 3.97 -4.47
C HIS A 136 2.08 3.19 -4.09
N ILE A 137 2.08 2.60 -2.90
CA ILE A 137 3.11 1.66 -2.48
C ILE A 137 2.63 0.25 -2.76
N TYR A 138 3.50 -0.54 -3.37
CA TYR A 138 3.32 -1.96 -3.59
C TYR A 138 4.44 -2.72 -2.86
N LEU A 139 4.11 -3.83 -2.20
CA LEU A 139 5.06 -4.81 -1.68
C LEU A 139 4.80 -6.15 -2.38
N TYR A 140 5.73 -6.55 -3.26
CA TYR A 140 5.66 -7.73 -4.11
C TYR A 140 6.13 -9.00 -3.37
N LEU A 141 5.43 -9.30 -2.28
CA LEU A 141 5.74 -10.43 -1.40
C LEU A 141 4.97 -11.70 -1.80
N GLN A 142 4.84 -11.97 -3.11
CA GLN A 142 4.09 -13.12 -3.64
C GLN A 142 4.69 -14.49 -3.26
N SER A 143 5.89 -14.51 -2.66
CA SER A 143 6.49 -15.70 -2.04
C SER A 143 5.86 -16.08 -0.70
N LEU A 144 5.03 -15.21 -0.12
CA LEU A 144 4.32 -15.43 1.15
C LEU A 144 2.86 -15.80 0.91
N SER A 145 2.34 -16.70 1.74
CA SER A 145 0.93 -17.08 1.74
C SER A 145 0.01 -15.89 2.09
N PHE A 146 -1.28 -15.97 1.74
CA PHE A 146 -2.25 -14.95 2.13
C PHE A 146 -2.32 -14.75 3.67
N GLU A 147 -2.22 -15.84 4.43
CA GLU A 147 -2.21 -15.79 5.89
C GLU A 147 -0.97 -15.04 6.42
N ASP A 148 0.20 -15.31 5.86
CA ASP A 148 1.44 -14.64 6.23
C ASP A 148 1.45 -13.16 5.84
N LEU A 149 0.88 -12.82 4.68
CA LEU A 149 0.63 -11.42 4.30
C LEU A 149 -0.32 -10.73 5.27
N CYS A 150 -1.34 -11.43 5.80
CA CYS A 150 -2.22 -10.88 6.82
C CYS A 150 -1.48 -10.60 8.14
N LYS A 151 -0.60 -11.51 8.58
CA LYS A 151 0.27 -11.30 9.77
C LYS A 151 1.15 -10.07 9.58
N LEU A 152 1.83 -9.98 8.44
CA LEU A 152 2.70 -8.84 8.13
C LEU A 152 1.93 -7.52 8.03
N LYS A 153 0.76 -7.53 7.38
CA LYS A 153 -0.12 -6.36 7.29
C LYS A 153 -0.55 -5.87 8.67
N LEU A 154 -0.97 -6.78 9.56
CA LEU A 154 -1.37 -6.42 10.92
C LEU A 154 -0.21 -5.81 11.71
N HIS A 155 0.98 -6.42 11.61
CA HIS A 155 2.20 -5.91 12.23
C HIS A 155 2.55 -4.51 11.73
N ILE A 156 2.51 -4.29 10.42
CA ILE A 156 2.81 -2.98 9.83
C ILE A 156 1.84 -1.90 10.32
N SER A 157 0.55 -2.20 10.34
CA SER A 157 -0.47 -1.28 10.86
C SER A 157 -0.23 -0.95 12.33
N THR A 158 0.07 -1.96 13.14
CA THR A 158 0.21 -1.83 14.60
C THR A 158 1.42 -1.00 15.00
N TYR A 159 2.57 -1.23 14.36
CA TYR A 159 3.84 -0.62 14.80
C TYR A 159 4.28 0.59 13.97
N PHE A 160 3.81 0.70 12.72
CA PHE A 160 4.19 1.81 11.84
C PHE A 160 3.00 2.70 11.46
N GLY A 161 1.78 2.35 11.84
CA GLY A 161 0.58 3.16 11.60
C GLY A 161 0.22 3.30 10.12
N VAL A 162 0.61 2.33 9.29
CA VAL A 162 0.32 2.31 7.85
C VAL A 162 -0.62 1.16 7.50
N GLU A 163 -1.72 1.49 6.83
CA GLU A 163 -2.69 0.50 6.36
C GLU A 163 -2.39 0.01 4.93
N PHE A 164 -2.22 -1.30 4.78
CA PHE A 164 -2.15 -1.97 3.48
C PHE A 164 -3.44 -2.74 3.17
N ASN A 165 -3.71 -2.94 1.87
CA ASN A 165 -4.72 -3.86 1.37
C ASN A 165 -4.07 -4.99 0.59
N THR A 166 -4.64 -6.18 0.69
CA THR A 166 -4.25 -7.31 -0.15
C THR A 166 -4.81 -7.13 -1.56
N SER A 167 -3.99 -7.36 -2.58
CA SER A 167 -4.41 -7.32 -3.98
C SER A 167 -4.02 -8.63 -4.65
N LYS A 168 -4.93 -9.19 -5.47
CA LYS A 168 -4.67 -10.41 -6.24
C LYS A 168 -3.62 -10.16 -7.32
N ARG A 169 -2.83 -11.19 -7.61
CA ARG A 169 -1.90 -11.33 -8.74
C ARG A 169 -1.94 -12.77 -9.26
N SER A 170 -1.37 -12.98 -10.44
CA SER A 170 -1.34 -14.29 -11.12
C SER A 170 -0.11 -15.13 -10.81
N ASP A 171 0.85 -14.62 -10.05
CA ASP A 171 2.14 -15.27 -9.74
C ASP A 171 2.30 -15.59 -8.25
N GLY A 172 3.20 -16.53 -7.94
CA GLY A 172 3.45 -17.00 -6.58
C GLY A 172 2.18 -17.51 -5.89
N PHE A 173 1.99 -17.13 -4.63
CA PHE A 173 0.76 -17.40 -3.87
C PHE A 173 -0.43 -16.51 -4.28
N GLY A 174 -0.27 -15.63 -5.28
CA GLY A 174 -1.36 -14.89 -5.91
C GLY A 174 -1.80 -13.63 -5.18
N TYR A 175 -1.01 -13.12 -4.23
CA TYR A 175 -1.33 -11.93 -3.45
C TYR A 175 -0.11 -11.04 -3.19
N ILE A 176 -0.37 -9.74 -3.06
CA ILE A 176 0.59 -8.70 -2.68
C ILE A 176 -0.08 -7.69 -1.74
N LEU A 177 0.71 -6.83 -1.11
CA LEU A 177 0.20 -5.69 -0.33
C LEU A 177 0.30 -4.41 -1.15
N LYS A 178 -0.74 -3.57 -1.11
CA LYS A 178 -0.73 -2.22 -1.68
C LYS A 178 -1.42 -1.18 -0.82
N THR A 179 -0.95 0.07 -0.84
CA THR A 179 -1.71 1.21 -0.32
C THR A 179 -2.79 1.63 -1.32
N THR A 180 -3.97 1.99 -0.81
CA THR A 180 -5.11 2.42 -1.65
C THR A 180 -5.44 3.90 -1.46
N LYS A 181 -5.06 4.48 -0.31
CA LYS A 181 -5.25 5.90 0.01
C LYS A 181 -3.91 6.61 -0.13
N VAL A 182 -3.92 7.81 -0.71
CA VAL A 182 -2.73 8.68 -0.80
C VAL A 182 -2.18 8.99 0.59
N SER A 183 -3.05 9.22 1.58
CA SER A 183 -2.63 9.46 2.97
C SER A 183 -1.77 8.33 3.54
N GLU A 184 -2.12 7.07 3.25
CA GLU A 184 -1.36 5.91 3.70
C GLU A 184 -0.03 5.77 2.94
N THR A 185 -0.02 6.08 1.63
CA THR A 185 1.22 6.17 0.86
C THR A 185 2.16 7.22 1.45
N MET A 186 1.68 8.41 1.78
CA MET A 186 2.53 9.48 2.33
C MET A 186 3.01 9.15 3.74
N LYS A 187 2.18 8.55 4.60
CA LYS A 187 2.62 8.03 5.91
C LYS A 187 3.74 7.01 5.75
N PHE A 188 3.58 6.07 4.81
CA PHE A 188 4.59 5.06 4.52
C PHE A 188 5.91 5.70 4.08
N LEU A 189 5.86 6.61 3.10
CA LEU A 189 7.05 7.29 2.58
C LEU A 189 7.76 8.11 3.65
N LYS A 190 7.03 8.71 4.59
CA LYS A 190 7.64 9.38 5.75
C LYS A 190 8.46 8.39 6.60
N VAL A 191 7.89 7.23 6.94
CA VAL A 191 8.57 6.20 7.75
C VAL A 191 9.83 5.70 7.05
N VAL A 192 9.75 5.34 5.76
CA VAL A 192 10.89 4.74 5.06
C VAL A 192 11.90 5.78 4.57
N GLY A 193 11.45 6.99 4.24
CA GLY A 193 12.31 8.11 3.82
C GLY A 193 13.24 8.54 4.93
N ASP A 194 12.71 8.75 6.14
CA ASP A 194 13.52 9.12 7.31
C ASP A 194 14.58 8.06 7.64
N ALA A 195 14.23 6.78 7.49
CA ALA A 195 15.08 5.65 7.80
C ALA A 195 16.13 5.32 6.70
N SER A 196 15.95 5.83 5.48
CA SER A 196 16.84 5.58 4.33
C SER A 196 17.48 6.85 3.76
N LYS A 197 17.45 7.96 4.51
CA LYS A 197 17.98 9.27 4.11
C LYS A 197 19.47 9.25 3.71
N ASP A 198 20.23 8.27 4.18
CA ASP A 198 21.63 8.06 3.87
C ASP A 198 21.85 7.07 2.70
N CYS A 199 20.78 6.70 1.99
CA CYS A 199 20.83 5.87 0.77
C CYS A 199 20.23 6.61 -0.46
N PRO A 200 20.89 7.67 -0.99
CA PRO A 200 20.35 8.49 -2.09
C PRO A 200 20.02 7.73 -3.36
N SER A 201 20.71 6.61 -3.62
CA SER A 201 20.44 5.73 -4.77
C SER A 201 19.01 5.16 -4.77
N MET A 202 18.32 5.18 -3.63
CA MET A 202 16.96 4.66 -3.47
C MET A 202 15.86 5.73 -3.37
N TYR A 203 16.21 7.02 -3.51
CA TYR A 203 15.23 8.12 -3.45
C TYR A 203 14.09 7.99 -4.47
N TYR A 204 14.33 7.32 -5.60
CA TYR A 204 13.25 7.06 -6.56
C TYR A 204 12.13 6.15 -5.99
N LYS A 205 12.40 5.38 -4.93
CA LYS A 205 11.40 4.62 -4.17
C LYS A 205 10.92 5.38 -2.92
N THR A 206 11.81 6.09 -2.24
CA THR A 206 11.53 6.56 -0.86
C THR A 206 11.19 8.05 -0.74
N ASP A 207 11.46 8.85 -1.76
CA ASP A 207 11.23 10.30 -1.76
C ASP A 207 10.18 10.67 -2.83
N TRP A 208 9.01 11.10 -2.36
CA TRP A 208 7.92 11.52 -3.25
C TRP A 208 8.27 12.75 -4.06
N ASP A 209 8.90 13.76 -3.46
CA ASP A 209 9.16 15.03 -4.12
C ASP A 209 10.20 14.84 -5.22
N PHE A 210 11.26 14.09 -4.93
CA PHE A 210 12.24 13.66 -5.93
C PHE A 210 11.59 12.87 -7.07
N ARG A 211 10.72 11.91 -6.74
CA ARG A 211 10.06 11.06 -7.74
C ARG A 211 9.05 11.85 -8.58
N PHE A 212 8.32 12.77 -7.95
CA PHE A 212 7.31 13.60 -8.57
C PHE A 212 7.94 14.59 -9.55
N GLN A 213 9.04 15.26 -9.16
CA GLN A 213 9.77 16.15 -10.07
C GLN A 213 10.21 15.41 -11.34
N LYS A 214 10.75 14.19 -11.21
CA LYS A 214 11.10 13.37 -12.38
C LYS A 214 9.92 13.07 -13.30
N GLU A 215 8.71 12.93 -12.76
CA GLU A 215 7.52 12.77 -13.59
C GLU A 215 7.07 14.08 -14.22
N ILE A 216 7.22 15.23 -13.54
CA ILE A 216 6.98 16.55 -14.14
C ILE A 216 7.84 16.70 -15.39
N ASP A 217 9.16 16.52 -15.25
CA ASP A 217 10.12 16.68 -16.35
C ASP A 217 9.75 15.77 -17.55
N ARG A 218 9.40 14.50 -17.26
CA ARG A 218 8.96 13.53 -18.26
C ARG A 218 7.66 13.94 -18.98
N TYR A 219 6.71 14.50 -18.25
CA TYR A 219 5.42 14.92 -18.82
C TYR A 219 5.52 16.27 -19.53
N GLU A 220 6.44 17.13 -19.16
CA GLU A 220 6.74 18.36 -19.89
C GLU A 220 7.23 18.05 -21.31
N GLU A 221 8.12 17.06 -21.46
CA GLU A 221 8.61 16.61 -22.77
C GLU A 221 7.52 15.94 -23.62
N SER A 222 6.70 15.07 -23.01
CA SER A 222 5.72 14.26 -23.74
C SER A 222 4.36 14.92 -23.96
N HIS A 223 3.99 15.89 -23.10
CA HIS A 223 2.70 16.57 -23.09
C HIS A 223 2.89 18.08 -22.81
N PRO A 224 3.55 18.82 -23.71
CA PRO A 224 3.86 20.23 -23.49
C PRO A 224 2.59 21.06 -23.26
N GLY A 225 2.65 21.94 -22.27
CA GLY A 225 1.53 22.80 -21.87
C GLY A 225 0.48 22.12 -20.97
N TYR A 226 0.72 20.90 -20.51
CA TYR A 226 -0.06 20.30 -19.42
C TYR A 226 0.52 20.67 -18.06
N GLU A 227 -0.36 20.99 -17.11
CA GLU A 227 0.00 21.13 -15.70
C GLU A 227 -0.01 19.76 -15.01
N VAL A 228 1.06 19.41 -14.30
CA VAL A 228 1.17 18.14 -13.57
C VAL A 228 0.92 18.39 -12.08
N ILE A 229 -0.05 17.70 -11.48
CA ILE A 229 -0.46 17.93 -10.09
C ILE A 229 -0.55 16.62 -9.30
N ALA A 230 0.15 16.56 -8.17
CA ALA A 230 0.08 15.46 -7.21
C ALA A 230 -1.33 15.33 -6.61
N SER A 231 -1.96 14.17 -6.77
CA SER A 231 -3.24 13.87 -6.15
C SER A 231 -3.13 13.98 -4.63
N SER A 232 -4.07 14.69 -4.02
CA SER A 232 -4.20 14.77 -2.56
C SER A 232 -5.56 14.21 -2.13
N SER A 233 -5.60 13.56 -0.96
CA SER A 233 -6.84 13.22 -0.27
C SER A 233 -7.73 14.44 -0.03
N ASP A 234 -7.13 15.63 0.11
CA ASP A 234 -7.84 16.88 0.38
C ASP A 234 -8.68 17.36 -0.81
N ARG A 235 -8.41 16.86 -2.02
CA ARG A 235 -9.25 17.18 -3.19
C ARG A 235 -10.63 16.56 -3.11
N ARG A 236 -10.78 15.48 -2.33
CA ARG A 236 -12.08 14.92 -1.94
C ARG A 236 -12.40 15.32 -0.50
N LYS A 237 -12.27 16.61 -0.17
CA LYS A 237 -12.83 17.11 1.09
C LYS A 237 -14.29 16.67 1.18
N ASN A 238 -14.68 16.07 2.30
CA ASN A 238 -16.10 15.90 2.58
C ASN A 238 -16.76 17.28 2.66
N TYR A 239 -18.06 17.36 2.44
CA TYR A 239 -18.79 18.58 2.75
C TYR A 239 -18.76 18.77 4.27
N THR A 240 -18.37 19.96 4.69
CA THR A 240 -18.58 20.41 6.06
C THR A 240 -20.08 20.63 6.32
N ASN A 241 -20.47 20.73 7.59
CA ASN A 241 -21.86 21.05 7.94
C ASN A 241 -22.27 22.44 7.41
N GLU A 242 -21.34 23.39 7.44
CA GLU A 242 -21.51 24.74 6.88
C GLU A 242 -21.74 24.70 5.37
N GLU A 243 -20.93 23.94 4.62
CA GLU A 243 -21.14 23.76 3.18
C GLU A 243 -22.47 23.04 2.88
N CYS A 244 -22.90 22.10 3.72
CA CYS A 244 -24.21 21.46 3.59
C CYS A 244 -25.36 22.46 3.77
N GLU A 245 -25.26 23.34 4.77
CA GLU A 245 -26.27 24.37 5.03
C GLU A 245 -26.32 25.40 3.89
N ILE A 246 -25.16 25.88 3.43
CA ILE A 246 -25.08 26.80 2.28
C ILE A 246 -25.68 26.15 1.02
N LEU A 247 -25.36 24.88 0.75
CA LEU A 247 -25.93 24.14 -0.37
C LEU A 247 -27.46 24.05 -0.25
N TYR A 248 -27.98 23.76 0.94
CA TYR A 248 -29.42 23.67 1.20
C TYR A 248 -30.13 25.03 1.00
N GLN A 249 -29.56 26.12 1.50
CA GLN A 249 -30.11 27.47 1.32
C GLN A 249 -30.10 27.91 -0.14
N MET A 250 -28.97 27.75 -0.84
CA MET A 250 -28.88 28.09 -2.26
C MET A 250 -29.85 27.27 -3.12
N LYS A 251 -30.12 26.01 -2.74
CA LYS A 251 -31.16 25.20 -3.40
C LYS A 251 -32.58 25.70 -3.15
N LYS A 252 -32.88 26.16 -1.93
CA LYS A 252 -34.16 26.83 -1.63
C LYS A 252 -34.34 28.12 -2.42
N GLU A 253 -33.26 28.85 -2.65
CA GLU A 253 -33.22 30.06 -3.49
C GLU A 253 -33.31 29.77 -5.00
N GLY A 254 -33.41 28.51 -5.41
CA GLY A 254 -33.54 28.12 -6.81
C GLY A 254 -32.24 28.17 -7.62
N LYS A 255 -31.07 28.26 -6.96
CA LYS A 255 -29.77 28.24 -7.65
C LYS A 255 -29.51 26.89 -8.33
N THR A 256 -28.91 26.97 -9.50
CA THR A 256 -28.53 25.78 -10.29
C THR A 256 -27.32 25.08 -9.66
N ASP A 257 -27.18 23.76 -9.90
CA ASP A 257 -26.03 23.00 -9.41
C ASP A 257 -24.69 23.57 -9.88
N LYS A 258 -24.68 24.23 -11.05
CA LYS A 258 -23.50 24.89 -11.60
C LYS A 258 -23.10 26.14 -10.81
N GLU A 259 -24.07 26.96 -10.41
CA GLU A 259 -23.83 28.15 -9.58
C GLU A 259 -23.36 27.76 -8.17
N ILE A 260 -23.96 26.73 -7.59
CA ILE A 260 -23.57 26.24 -6.26
C ILE A 260 -22.17 25.61 -6.31
N ALA A 261 -21.85 24.85 -7.36
CA ALA A 261 -20.52 24.29 -7.58
C ALA A 261 -19.45 25.40 -7.63
N LEU A 262 -19.74 26.50 -8.34
CA LEU A 262 -18.85 27.64 -8.39
C LEU A 262 -18.69 28.31 -7.02
N HIS A 263 -19.80 28.51 -6.29
CA HIS A 263 -19.80 29.17 -4.99
C HIS A 263 -19.03 28.39 -3.90
N LEU A 264 -19.26 27.07 -3.82
CA LEU A 264 -18.60 26.19 -2.86
C LEU A 264 -17.22 25.70 -3.32
N ASN A 265 -16.76 26.14 -4.50
CA ASN A 265 -15.54 25.65 -5.14
C ASN A 265 -15.50 24.10 -5.22
N ARG A 266 -16.64 23.50 -5.59
CA ARG A 266 -16.84 22.06 -5.75
C ARG A 266 -17.05 21.71 -7.22
N THR A 267 -16.92 20.43 -7.57
CA THR A 267 -17.28 19.98 -8.91
C THR A 267 -18.80 19.88 -9.05
N TYR A 268 -19.32 20.11 -10.27
CA TYR A 268 -20.74 19.95 -10.57
C TYR A 268 -21.29 18.60 -10.08
N TRP A 269 -20.62 17.51 -10.40
CA TRP A 269 -21.03 16.17 -9.97
C TRP A 269 -21.01 16.00 -8.45
N SER A 270 -20.04 16.62 -7.75
CA SER A 270 -19.99 16.59 -6.29
C SER A 270 -21.24 17.24 -5.68
N ILE A 271 -21.72 18.36 -6.23
CA ILE A 271 -22.96 19.02 -5.80
C ILE A 271 -24.17 18.14 -6.11
N VAL A 272 -24.28 17.60 -7.32
CA VAL A 272 -25.39 16.73 -7.73
C VAL A 272 -25.52 15.52 -6.80
N TYR A 273 -24.40 14.85 -6.51
CA TYR A 273 -24.39 13.70 -5.59
C TYR A 273 -24.73 14.11 -4.17
N LYS A 274 -24.12 15.19 -3.64
CA LYS A 274 -24.37 15.61 -2.27
C LYS A 274 -25.81 16.09 -2.07
N TRP A 275 -26.39 16.80 -3.05
CA TRP A 275 -27.78 17.22 -2.99
C TRP A 275 -28.75 16.05 -3.03
N ARG A 276 -28.45 15.01 -3.81
CA ARG A 276 -29.23 13.77 -3.79
C ARG A 276 -29.19 13.11 -2.41
N GLU A 277 -28.01 12.95 -1.83
CA GLU A 277 -27.81 12.39 -0.49
C GLU A 277 -28.57 13.19 0.59
N LEU A 278 -28.47 14.52 0.58
CA LEU A 278 -29.16 15.39 1.53
C LEU A 278 -30.69 15.29 1.40
N ARG A 279 -31.22 15.13 0.19
CA ARG A 279 -32.66 14.93 -0.03
C ARG A 279 -33.12 13.59 0.52
N GLU A 280 -32.39 12.51 0.26
CA GLU A 280 -32.71 11.17 0.76
C GLU A 280 -32.70 11.14 2.31
N ASN A 281 -31.77 11.84 2.95
CA ASN A 281 -31.70 11.96 4.42
C ASN A 281 -32.75 12.93 5.02
N SER A 282 -33.30 13.85 4.22
CA SER A 282 -34.38 14.75 4.67
C SER A 282 -35.78 14.11 4.61
N VAL A 283 -35.96 13.04 3.83
CA VAL A 283 -37.23 12.29 3.74
C VAL A 283 -37.43 11.37 4.96
N THR A 284 -36.35 10.95 5.63
CA THR A 284 -36.38 10.09 6.83
C THR A 284 -36.68 10.83 8.14
N LEU A 285 -36.90 12.16 8.12
CA LEU A 285 -37.17 12.99 9.30
C LEU A 285 -38.58 13.58 9.36
N ILE A 286 -39.53 13.07 8.57
CA ILE A 286 -40.95 13.45 8.71
C ILE A 286 -41.66 12.37 9.54
N PRO A 287 -42.16 12.68 10.77
CA PRO A 287 -43.02 11.77 11.51
C PRO A 287 -44.25 11.41 10.67
N SER A 288 -44.48 10.12 10.53
CA SER A 288 -45.66 9.56 9.90
C SER A 288 -46.88 9.82 10.77
N ASP A 289 -47.51 10.99 10.64
CA ASP A 289 -48.85 11.24 11.16
C ASP A 289 -49.77 11.78 10.06
N CYS A 290 -50.83 10.99 9.83
CA CYS A 290 -52.07 11.29 9.13
C CYS A 290 -52.01 11.78 7.68
N LYS A 291 -52.28 10.84 6.75
CA LYS A 291 -53.51 10.88 5.95
C LYS A 291 -53.95 9.48 5.52
N THR A 292 -55.02 9.04 6.16
CA THR A 292 -55.94 7.97 5.75
C THR A 292 -56.41 8.13 4.31
N TYR A 293 -56.32 7.07 3.52
CA TYR A 293 -57.24 6.79 2.41
C TYR A 293 -57.64 5.32 2.43
N ILE A 294 -58.83 5.11 3.00
CA ILE A 294 -59.91 4.16 2.68
C ILE A 294 -59.51 2.96 1.81
N ALA A 295 -59.53 1.78 2.42
CA ALA A 295 -59.67 0.50 1.75
C ALA A 295 -61.13 0.32 1.31
N ASN A 296 -61.35 0.20 -0.01
CA ASN A 296 -62.54 -0.47 -0.54
C ASN A 296 -62.09 -1.83 -1.08
N GLY A 297 -62.47 -2.89 -0.38
CA GLY A 297 -62.55 -4.23 -0.94
C GLY A 297 -63.97 -4.47 -1.46
N ASN A 298 -64.09 -5.07 -2.65
CA ASN A 298 -64.79 -6.34 -2.88
C ASN A 298 -65.29 -6.49 -4.33
N GLY A 299 -65.25 -7.75 -4.80
CA GLY A 299 -65.77 -8.26 -6.07
C GLY A 299 -64.75 -9.15 -6.75
N GLU A 300 -64.47 -10.35 -6.23
CA GLU A 300 -65.11 -11.63 -6.63
C GLU A 300 -65.14 -11.89 -8.14
N GLY A 301 -64.57 -13.01 -8.58
CA GLY A 301 -64.63 -13.46 -9.96
C GLY A 301 -63.65 -14.58 -10.28
N ASP A 302 -64.08 -15.79 -9.97
CA ASP A 302 -63.42 -17.09 -10.07
C ASP A 302 -62.82 -17.51 -11.43
N SER A 303 -61.99 -18.57 -11.33
CA SER A 303 -61.87 -19.72 -12.23
C SER A 303 -60.73 -19.83 -13.29
N SER A 304 -59.88 -20.85 -13.04
CA SER A 304 -59.22 -21.78 -13.98
C SER A 304 -58.17 -21.21 -14.96
N GLY A 305 -57.03 -21.82 -15.25
CA GLY A 305 -56.45 -23.13 -14.96
C GLY A 305 -55.21 -23.31 -15.88
N ASN A 306 -54.39 -24.30 -15.54
CA ASN A 306 -53.32 -24.91 -16.37
C ASN A 306 -52.02 -24.13 -16.67
N SER A 307 -50.99 -24.46 -15.89
CA SER A 307 -49.72 -24.98 -16.43
C SER A 307 -49.94 -26.41 -16.96
N PRO A 308 -49.08 -27.04 -17.81
CA PRO A 308 -47.66 -26.71 -18.01
C PRO A 308 -47.13 -26.80 -19.46
N ARG A 309 -46.00 -26.13 -19.70
CA ARG A 309 -44.75 -26.73 -20.19
C ARG A 309 -43.59 -25.76 -19.96
#